data_AF-A0A9E3A651-F1
#
_entry.id   AF-A0A9E3A651-F1
#
_cell.length_a   1.000
_cell.length_b   1.000
_cell.length_c   1.000
_cell.angle_alpha   90.00
_cell.angle_beta   90.00
_cell.angle_gamma   90.00
#
_symmetry.space_group_name_H-M   'P 1'
#
loop_
_entity.id
_entity.type
_entity.pdbx_description
1 polymer ?
#
loop_
_entity_poly.entity_id
_entity_poly.type
_entity_poly.pdbx_seq_one_letter_code
_entity_poly.pdbx_strand_id
1 'polypeptide(L)' 'MEPFAEAMEIVADVMRHGAASHPDNDWLKRPPEYHIQRAQEHLQLWREGDQLQDHISHAATRLLMALTLREIG' A
#
# COMPACT_ATOMS: atom_id res chain seq x y z
N MET A 1 -1.87 -0.25 -22.55
CA MET A 1 -2.85 -0.73 -21.56
C MET A 1 -3.69 0.48 -21.16
N GLU A 2 -4.97 0.33 -20.84
CA GLU A 2 -5.77 1.45 -20.32
C GLU A 2 -5.16 1.95 -18.99
N PRO A 3 -4.95 3.27 -18.77
CA PRO A 3 -4.26 3.79 -17.59
C PRO A 3 -4.84 3.31 -16.25
N PHE A 4 -6.16 3.10 -16.21
CA PHE A 4 -6.84 2.54 -15.04
C PHE A 4 -6.39 1.10 -14.74
N ALA A 5 -6.32 0.24 -15.76
CA ALA A 5 -5.91 -1.15 -15.59
C ALA A 5 -4.45 -1.25 -15.13
N GLU A 6 -3.59 -0.38 -15.68
CA GLU A 6 -2.18 -0.29 -15.29
C GLU A 6 -2.03 0.12 -13.81
N ALA A 7 -2.76 1.14 -13.36
CA ALA A 7 -2.76 1.54 -11.95
C ALA A 7 -3.20 0.41 -10.99
N MET A 8 -4.17 -0.40 -11.41
CA MET A 8 -4.64 -1.53 -10.62
C MET A 8 -3.64 -2.69 -10.58
N GLU A 9 -2.96 -2.98 -11.69
CA GLU A 9 -1.92 -4.01 -11.68
C GLU A 9 -0.72 -3.62 -10.82
N ILE A 10 -0.31 -2.35 -10.82
CA ILE A 10 0.77 -1.86 -9.94
C ILE A 10 0.44 -2.15 -8.47
N VAL A 11 -0.78 -1.82 -8.03
CA VAL A 11 -1.19 -2.09 -6.65
C VAL A 11 -1.30 -3.59 -6.37
N ALA A 12 -1.84 -4.36 -7.31
CA ALA A 12 -1.94 -5.81 -7.17
C ALA A 12 -0.55 -6.46 -7.04
N ASP A 13 0.44 -6.01 -7.80
CA ASP A 13 1.83 -6.46 -7.70
C ASP A 13 2.44 -6.15 -6.33
N VAL A 14 2.25 -4.94 -5.80
CA VAL A 14 2.73 -4.59 -4.46
C VAL A 14 2.07 -5.48 -3.40
N MET A 15 0.77 -5.74 -3.49
CA MET A 15 0.07 -6.64 -2.58
C MET A 15 0.56 -8.09 -2.67
N ARG A 16 0.81 -8.60 -3.89
CA ARG A 16 1.37 -9.94 -4.12
C ARG A 16 2.76 -10.09 -3.48
N HIS A 17 3.64 -9.12 -3.70
CA HIS A 17 4.96 -9.10 -3.07
C HIS A 17 4.86 -9.01 -1.54
N GLY A 18 3.98 -8.14 -1.03
CA GLY A 18 3.75 -8.01 0.40
C GLY A 18 3.26 -9.30 1.06
N ALA A 19 2.35 -10.03 0.40
CA ALA A 19 1.86 -11.32 0.90
C ALA A 19 2.96 -12.40 0.93
N ALA A 20 3.95 -12.33 0.04
CA ALA A 20 5.09 -13.25 0.02
C ALA A 20 6.10 -12.96 1.14
N SER A 21 6.30 -11.68 1.50
CA SER A 21 7.24 -11.28 2.56
C SER A 21 6.62 -11.21 3.96
N HIS A 22 5.31 -11.02 4.05
CA HIS A 22 4.54 -10.95 5.29
C HIS A 22 3.42 -12.00 5.27
N PRO A 23 3.71 -13.23 5.76
CA PRO A 23 2.73 -14.31 5.72
C PRO A 23 1.51 -14.03 6.61
N ASP A 24 0.45 -14.81 6.40
CA ASP A 24 -0.79 -14.79 7.17
C ASP A 24 -1.63 -13.49 7.07
N ASN A 25 -1.46 -12.72 5.99
CA ASN A 25 -2.17 -11.46 5.77
C ASN A 25 -2.08 -10.54 7.00
N ASP A 26 -0.86 -10.34 7.53
CA ASP A 26 -0.62 -9.58 8.76
C ASP A 26 -1.24 -8.17 8.76
N TRP A 27 -1.42 -7.58 7.57
CA TRP A 27 -2.05 -6.30 7.35
C TRP A 27 -3.49 -6.25 7.87
N LEU A 28 -4.21 -7.38 7.88
CA LEU A 28 -5.56 -7.52 8.44
C LEU A 28 -5.58 -7.38 9.97
N LYS A 29 -4.45 -7.66 10.63
CA LYS A 29 -4.32 -7.58 12.10
C LYS A 29 -3.98 -6.16 12.56
N ARG A 30 -3.77 -5.23 11.64
CA ARG A 30 -3.43 -3.84 11.92
C ARG A 30 -4.68 -2.97 11.76
N PRO A 31 -4.86 -1.94 12.61
CA PRO A 31 -5.99 -1.03 12.46
C PRO A 31 -5.82 -0.13 11.21
N PRO A 32 -6.90 0.44 10.66
CA PRO A 32 -6.82 1.35 9.50
C PRO A 32 -5.83 2.50 9.69
N GLU A 33 -5.73 3.06 10.90
CA GLU A 33 -4.85 4.18 11.27
C GLU A 33 -3.37 3.84 11.07
N TYR A 34 -2.99 2.58 11.34
CA TYR A 34 -1.62 2.11 11.10
C TYR A 34 -1.27 2.24 9.62
N HIS A 35 -2.17 1.83 8.73
CA HIS A 35 -1.92 1.91 7.29
C HIS A 35 -1.91 3.35 6.80
N ILE A 36 -2.77 4.21 7.33
CA ILE A 36 -2.76 5.65 7.01
C ILE A 36 -1.42 6.28 7.40
N GLN A 37 -0.90 6.00 8.59
CA GLN A 37 0.40 6.50 9.02
C GLN A 37 1.52 6.01 8.10
N ARG A 38 1.55 4.71 7.75
CA ARG A 38 2.54 4.17 6.81
C ARG A 38 2.45 4.81 5.43
N ALA A 39 1.25 5.11 4.94
CA ALA A 39 1.08 5.83 3.68
C ALA A 39 1.70 7.24 3.74
N GLN A 40 1.48 7.97 4.84
CA GLN A 40 2.09 9.29 5.05
C GLN A 40 3.62 9.24 5.06
N GLU A 41 4.21 8.24 5.72
CA GLU A 41 5.66 8.03 5.75
C GLU A 41 6.23 7.79 4.34
N HIS A 42 5.59 6.95 3.52
CA HIS A 42 6.00 6.76 2.12
C HIS A 42 5.88 8.05 1.30
N LEU A 43 4.79 8.81 1.45
CA LEU A 43 4.63 10.09 0.76
C LEU A 43 5.69 11.12 1.19
N GLN A 44 6.12 11.10 2.45
CA GLN A 44 7.19 11.96 2.94
C GLN A 44 8.55 11.58 2.33
N LEU A 45 8.91 10.29 2.35
CA LEU A 45 10.13 9.78 1.72
C LEU A 45 10.19 10.11 0.22
N TRP A 46 9.06 9.97 -0.48
CA TRP A 46 8.96 10.36 -1.89
C TRP A 46 9.26 11.85 -2.10
N ARG A 47 8.72 12.74 -1.25
CA ARG A 47 9.00 14.19 -1.32
C ARG A 47 10.46 14.53 -1.02
N GLU A 48 11.10 13.73 -0.17
CA GLU A 48 12.53 13.86 0.15
C GLU A 48 13.43 13.34 -0.98
N GLY A 49 12.85 12.76 -2.03
CA GLY A 49 13.56 12.24 -3.18
C GLY A 49 14.17 10.86 -2.95
N ASP A 50 13.69 10.12 -1.94
CA ASP A 50 14.10 8.72 -1.77
C ASP A 50 13.67 7.89 -2.99
N GLN A 51 14.57 7.02 -3.45
CA GLN A 51 14.39 6.16 -4.63
C GLN A 51 14.69 4.68 -4.29
N LEU A 52 14.80 4.32 -3.00
CA LEU A 52 15.08 2.95 -2.59
C LEU A 52 13.89 2.03 -2.87
N GLN A 53 12.68 2.59 -2.91
CA GLN A 53 11.43 1.89 -3.18
C GLN A 53 10.49 2.75 -4.03
N ASP A 54 9.50 2.13 -4.65
CA ASP A 54 8.39 2.86 -5.25
C ASP A 54 7.40 3.32 -4.16
N HIS A 55 7.70 4.47 -3.57
CA HIS A 55 6.92 5.01 -2.46
C HIS A 55 5.45 5.30 -2.81
N ILE A 56 5.15 5.67 -4.06
CA ILE A 56 3.77 6.04 -4.44
C ILE A 56 2.89 4.79 -4.49
N SER A 57 3.38 3.69 -5.09
CA SER A 57 2.61 2.43 -5.14
C SER A 57 2.44 1.82 -3.75
N HIS A 58 3.45 1.89 -2.89
CA HIS A 58 3.32 1.49 -1.48
C HIS A 58 2.32 2.34 -0.71
N ALA A 59 2.33 3.66 -0.87
CA ALA A 59 1.34 4.55 -0.23
C ALA A 59 -0.09 4.26 -0.71
N ALA A 60 -0.29 4.08 -2.02
CA ALA A 60 -1.58 3.72 -2.59
C ALA A 60 -2.11 2.39 -2.03
N THR A 61 -1.24 1.38 -1.98
CA THR A 61 -1.57 0.07 -1.42
C THR A 61 -2.03 0.17 0.04
N ARG A 62 -1.31 0.95 0.86
CA ARG A 62 -1.67 1.20 2.26
C ARG A 62 -3.04 1.87 2.40
N LEU A 63 -3.36 2.84 1.55
CA LEU A 63 -4.67 3.49 1.57
C LEU A 63 -5.80 2.54 1.18
N LEU A 64 -5.60 1.66 0.19
CA LEU A 64 -6.59 0.63 -0.15
C LEU A 64 -6.78 -0.41 0.96
N MET A 65 -5.71 -0.80 1.66
CA MET A 65 -5.80 -1.66 2.85
C MET A 65 -6.61 -0.98 3.97
N ALA A 66 -6.33 0.29 4.26
CA ALA A 66 -7.07 1.07 5.25
C ALA A 66 -8.56 1.20 4.89
N LEU A 67 -8.85 1.52 3.63
CA LEU A 67 -10.21 1.58 3.09
C LEU A 67 -10.91 0.24 3.28
N THR A 68 -10.29 -0.86 2.87
CA THR A 68 -10.86 -2.20 2.98
C THR A 68 -11.18 -2.55 4.43
N LEU A 69 -10.23 -2.33 5.35
CA LEU A 69 -10.41 -2.61 6.77
C LEU A 69 -11.51 -1.75 7.42
N ARG A 70 -11.68 -0.50 6.96
CA ARG A 70 -12.77 0.37 7.39
C ARG A 70 -14.15 -0.13 6.94
N GLU A 71 -14.24 -0.72 5.74
CA GLU A 71 -15.53 -1.18 5.19
C GLU A 71 -15.91 -2.61 5.62
N ILE A 72 -14.94 -3.46 5.97
CA ILE A 72 -15.21 -4.84 6.44
C ILE A 72 -15.31 -4.98 7.96
N GLY A 73 -14.86 -3.97 8.72
CA GLY A 73 -14.93 -3.91 10.18
C GLY A 73 -16.21 -3.24 10.67
#